data_AF-A0A4U1I106-F1
#
_entry.id   AF-A0A4U1I106-F1
#
_cell.length_a   1.000
_cell.length_b   1.000
_cell.length_c   1.000
_cell.angle_alpha   90.00
_cell.angle_beta   90.00
_cell.angle_gamma   90.00
#
_symmetry.space_group_name_H-M   'P 1'
#
loop_
_entity.id
_entity.type
_entity.pdbx_description
1 polymer ?
#
loop_
_entity_poly.entity_id
_entity_poly.type
_entity_poly.pdbx_seq_one_letter_code
_entity_poly.pdbx_strand_id
1 'polypeptide(L)'
;MEDSYDAMLPIWRENLVVLTEAIGADTRLARMMSLSASLLKLILAGQREFSEEFVRGVETVTGLPAHWMDTVHEADEIPGSTRAAIDTETPFAKFRGTVHPVRKRAVLKSSGDIIGRSEAARRAAEAAASDEAEQNRRRAHFRKVRDLAIQEVRRLEWHLGHPPAELAVLRAKIEDVMDAASELDPRVAADLAGRIEQIEKHHDLLRRHVEKLHALLARLDAAERGPEGGPE
;
A
#
# COMPACT_ATOMS: atom_id res chain seq x y z
N MET A 1 27.66 -24.07 -15.12
CA MET A 1 27.11 -22.75 -15.50
C MET A 1 26.30 -22.10 -14.38
N GLU A 2 25.89 -22.81 -13.31
CA GLU A 2 25.20 -22.20 -12.14
C GLU A 2 26.14 -21.48 -11.16
N ASP A 3 27.38 -21.96 -10.99
CA ASP A 3 28.35 -21.36 -10.05
C ASP A 3 28.71 -19.90 -10.40
N SER A 4 28.60 -19.52 -11.69
CA SER A 4 28.84 -18.16 -12.15
C SER A 4 27.69 -17.22 -11.77
N TYR A 5 26.45 -17.70 -11.70
CA TYR A 5 25.29 -16.86 -11.38
C TYR A 5 25.23 -16.54 -9.88
N ASP A 6 25.46 -17.54 -9.02
CA ASP A 6 25.50 -17.36 -7.57
C ASP A 6 26.64 -16.41 -7.14
N ALA A 7 27.76 -16.40 -7.88
CA ALA A 7 28.87 -15.48 -7.67
C ALA A 7 28.56 -14.03 -8.08
N MET A 8 27.64 -13.81 -9.02
CA MET A 8 27.30 -12.48 -9.56
C MET A 8 26.19 -11.78 -8.78
N LEU A 9 25.33 -12.54 -8.11
CA LEU A 9 24.22 -12.01 -7.30
C LEU A 9 24.62 -10.93 -6.28
N PRO A 10 25.75 -11.05 -5.55
CA PRO A 10 26.23 -9.99 -4.67
C PRO A 10 26.58 -8.71 -5.44
N ILE A 11 27.33 -8.82 -6.53
CA ILE A 11 27.78 -7.69 -7.37
C ILE A 11 26.57 -6.95 -7.94
N TRP A 12 25.62 -7.69 -8.53
CA TRP A 12 24.40 -7.09 -9.06
C TRP A 12 23.59 -6.36 -8.00
N ARG A 13 23.53 -6.89 -6.78
CA ARG A 13 22.79 -6.26 -5.69
C ARG A 13 23.47 -4.98 -5.22
N GLU A 14 24.78 -4.99 -5.09
CA GLU A 14 25.57 -3.81 -4.73
C GLU A 14 25.38 -2.69 -5.75
N ASN A 15 25.47 -3.02 -7.04
CA ASN A 15 25.22 -2.06 -8.11
C ASN A 15 23.77 -1.53 -8.13
N LEU A 16 22.78 -2.37 -7.79
CA LEU A 16 21.39 -1.90 -7.64
C LEU A 16 21.24 -0.93 -6.48
N VAL A 17 21.98 -1.12 -5.38
CA VAL A 17 22.00 -0.17 -4.24
C VAL A 17 22.61 1.14 -4.69
N VAL A 18 23.73 1.11 -5.40
CA VAL A 18 24.41 2.30 -5.95
C VAL A 18 23.49 3.07 -6.90
N LEU A 19 22.78 2.39 -7.80
CA LEU A 19 21.80 3.01 -8.70
C LEU A 19 20.59 3.64 -7.97
N THR A 20 20.32 3.20 -6.73
CA THR A 20 19.13 3.60 -5.95
C THR A 20 19.47 4.39 -4.69
N GLU A 21 20.69 4.89 -4.56
CA GLU A 21 21.17 5.64 -3.40
C GLU A 21 20.43 6.98 -3.20
N ALA A 22 20.05 7.63 -4.30
CA ALA A 22 19.29 8.88 -4.24
C ALA A 22 17.87 8.68 -3.70
N ILE A 23 17.38 9.65 -2.92
CA ILE A 23 16.06 9.57 -2.27
C ILE A 23 14.96 9.30 -3.31
N GLY A 24 14.25 8.19 -3.11
CA GLY A 24 13.14 7.74 -3.95
C GLY A 24 13.55 7.13 -5.30
N ALA A 25 14.85 7.00 -5.60
CA ALA A 25 15.34 6.37 -6.83
C ALA A 25 14.90 4.90 -6.92
N ASP A 26 14.83 4.20 -5.79
CA ASP A 26 14.24 2.86 -5.68
C ASP A 26 12.80 2.81 -6.21
N THR A 27 11.97 3.76 -5.82
CA THR A 27 10.56 3.81 -6.16
C THR A 27 10.37 4.19 -7.63
N ARG A 28 11.23 5.09 -8.14
CA ARG A 28 11.28 5.48 -9.56
C ARG A 28 11.72 4.31 -10.45
N LEU A 29 12.82 3.64 -10.08
CA LEU A 29 13.31 2.46 -10.79
C LEU A 29 12.27 1.34 -10.80
N ALA A 30 11.60 1.09 -9.67
CA ALA A 30 10.53 0.10 -9.61
C ALA A 30 9.40 0.41 -10.62
N ARG A 31 8.98 1.67 -10.73
CA ARG A 31 7.97 2.08 -11.73
C ARG A 31 8.46 1.91 -13.16
N MET A 32 9.69 2.33 -13.46
CA MET A 32 10.30 2.16 -14.79
C MET A 32 10.36 0.68 -15.20
N MET A 33 10.61 -0.21 -14.24
CA MET A 33 10.63 -1.67 -14.41
C MET A 33 9.24 -2.31 -14.36
N SER A 34 8.15 -1.53 -14.22
CA SER A 34 6.78 -2.05 -14.03
C SER A 34 6.64 -3.03 -12.84
N LEU A 35 7.39 -2.77 -11.76
CA LEU A 35 7.39 -3.52 -10.51
C LEU A 35 6.73 -2.73 -9.38
N SER A 36 6.35 -3.43 -8.32
CA SER A 36 5.99 -2.75 -7.08
C SER A 36 7.27 -2.26 -6.36
N ALA A 37 7.21 -1.08 -5.77
CA ALA A 37 8.30 -0.54 -4.96
C ALA A 37 8.69 -1.49 -3.81
N SER A 38 7.71 -2.19 -3.23
CA SER A 38 7.95 -3.20 -2.20
C SER A 38 8.79 -4.37 -2.69
N LEU A 39 8.60 -4.84 -3.94
CA LEU A 39 9.41 -5.92 -4.50
C LEU A 39 10.87 -5.50 -4.69
N LEU A 40 11.11 -4.29 -5.22
CA LEU A 40 12.46 -3.79 -5.38
C LEU A 40 13.18 -3.62 -4.03
N LYS A 41 12.48 -3.13 -3.00
CA LYS A 41 13.02 -3.04 -1.64
C LYS A 41 13.42 -4.39 -1.06
N LEU A 42 12.65 -5.45 -1.33
CA LEU A 42 13.01 -6.82 -0.91
C LEU A 42 14.24 -7.34 -1.65
N ILE A 43 14.41 -6.99 -2.93
CA ILE A 43 15.59 -7.34 -3.74
C ILE A 43 16.84 -6.65 -3.18
N LEU A 44 16.77 -5.33 -2.94
CA LEU A 44 17.85 -4.51 -2.38
C LEU A 44 18.24 -5.00 -0.98
N ALA A 45 17.28 -5.37 -0.15
CA ALA A 45 17.51 -5.91 1.20
C ALA A 45 18.00 -7.38 1.21
N GLY A 46 18.23 -7.99 0.04
CA GLY A 46 18.66 -9.40 -0.09
C GLY A 46 17.60 -10.42 0.35
N GLN A 47 16.38 -9.98 0.63
CA GLN A 47 15.26 -10.85 1.04
C GLN A 47 14.58 -11.54 -0.15
N ARG A 48 14.91 -11.11 -1.39
CA ARG A 48 14.39 -11.66 -2.62
C ARG A 48 15.51 -11.84 -3.66
N GLU A 49 15.61 -13.04 -4.21
CA GLU A 49 16.47 -13.35 -5.36
C GLU A 49 15.83 -12.84 -6.66
N PHE A 50 16.68 -12.54 -7.64
CA PHE A 50 16.31 -11.97 -8.93
C PHE A 50 17.21 -12.53 -10.03
N SER A 51 16.68 -12.72 -11.23
CA SER A 51 17.41 -13.41 -12.31
C SER A 51 18.33 -12.48 -13.10
N GLU A 52 19.19 -13.06 -13.94
CA GLU A 52 20.06 -12.29 -14.84
C GLU A 52 19.21 -11.46 -15.82
N GLU A 53 18.09 -11.99 -16.31
CA GLU A 53 17.19 -11.27 -17.22
C GLU A 53 16.62 -9.99 -16.59
N PHE A 54 16.42 -10.00 -15.26
CA PHE A 54 16.03 -8.79 -14.55
C PHE A 54 17.14 -7.73 -14.61
N VAL A 55 18.39 -8.13 -14.38
CA VAL A 55 19.55 -7.23 -14.43
C VAL A 55 19.76 -6.65 -15.83
N ARG A 56 19.70 -7.48 -16.88
CA ARG A 56 19.73 -7.01 -18.28
C ARG A 56 18.57 -6.07 -18.60
N GLY A 57 17.42 -6.32 -17.99
CA GLY A 57 16.28 -5.42 -18.04
C GLY A 57 16.56 -4.06 -17.42
N VAL A 58 17.19 -4.03 -16.25
CA VAL A 58 17.61 -2.78 -15.59
C VAL A 58 18.57 -2.02 -16.49
N GLU A 59 19.58 -2.68 -17.05
CA GLU A 59 20.54 -2.05 -17.98
C GLU A 59 19.81 -1.39 -19.16
N THR A 60 18.92 -2.14 -19.80
CA THR A 60 18.16 -1.69 -20.97
C THR A 60 17.21 -0.53 -20.67
N VAL A 61 16.51 -0.58 -19.53
CA VAL A 61 15.49 0.40 -19.14
C VAL A 61 16.10 1.72 -18.68
N THR A 62 17.25 1.64 -18.00
CA THR A 62 17.98 2.80 -17.47
C THR A 62 19.03 3.35 -18.44
N GLY A 63 19.26 2.66 -19.56
CA GLY A 63 20.23 3.08 -20.58
C GLY A 63 21.68 2.86 -20.17
N LEU A 64 21.95 1.94 -19.24
CA LEU A 64 23.31 1.55 -18.89
C LEU A 64 23.97 0.79 -20.06
N PRO A 65 25.31 0.84 -20.16
CA PRO A 65 26.05 -0.05 -21.04
C PRO A 65 25.71 -1.52 -20.75
N ALA A 66 25.73 -2.34 -21.80
CA ALA A 66 25.55 -3.78 -21.63
C ALA A 66 26.63 -4.34 -20.70
N HIS A 67 26.25 -5.22 -19.78
CA HIS A 67 27.14 -5.81 -18.78
C HIS A 67 27.74 -4.83 -17.76
N TRP A 68 27.25 -3.58 -17.69
CA TRP A 68 27.66 -2.65 -16.65
C TRP A 68 27.40 -3.21 -15.25
N MET A 69 26.32 -3.99 -15.08
CA MET A 69 26.01 -4.58 -13.78
C MET A 69 27.01 -5.67 -13.38
N ASP A 70 27.83 -6.19 -14.28
CA ASP A 70 28.66 -7.38 -14.04
C ASP A 70 29.96 -7.12 -13.26
N THR A 71 30.28 -5.85 -12.98
CA THR A 71 31.44 -5.44 -12.18
C THR A 71 31.02 -4.45 -11.11
N VAL A 72 31.71 -4.42 -9.95
CA VAL A 72 31.39 -3.46 -8.88
C VAL A 72 31.62 -2.04 -9.37
N HIS A 73 30.65 -1.16 -9.10
CA HIS A 73 30.71 0.25 -9.47
C HIS A 73 30.39 1.19 -8.32
N GLU A 74 30.99 2.37 -8.34
CA GLU A 74 30.72 3.45 -7.41
C GLU A 74 29.71 4.47 -7.98
N ALA A 75 29.15 5.32 -7.12
CA ALA A 75 28.07 6.24 -7.50
C ALA A 75 28.51 7.26 -8.59
N ASP A 76 29.76 7.67 -8.62
CA ASP A 76 30.32 8.59 -9.62
C ASP A 76 30.53 7.94 -11.00
N GLU A 77 30.50 6.61 -11.06
CA GLU A 77 30.62 5.84 -12.32
C GLU A 77 29.27 5.65 -13.04
N ILE A 78 28.15 6.06 -12.43
CA ILE A 78 26.84 6.02 -13.07
C ILE A 78 26.80 7.05 -14.22
N PRO A 79 26.54 6.64 -15.47
CA PRO A 79 26.40 7.58 -16.59
C PRO A 79 25.35 8.66 -16.31
N GLY A 80 25.66 9.91 -16.66
CA GLY A 80 24.75 11.04 -16.42
C GLY A 80 23.38 10.87 -17.08
N SER A 81 23.32 10.21 -18.24
CA SER A 81 22.07 9.84 -18.93
C SER A 81 21.21 8.87 -18.12
N THR A 82 21.84 7.89 -17.45
CA THR A 82 21.16 6.93 -16.58
C THR A 82 20.60 7.62 -15.33
N ARG A 83 21.41 8.47 -14.69
CA ARG A 83 20.96 9.24 -13.52
C ARG A 83 19.77 10.13 -13.86
N ALA A 84 19.85 10.86 -14.99
CA ALA A 84 18.75 11.69 -15.47
C ALA A 84 17.48 10.89 -15.78
N ALA A 85 17.61 9.69 -16.37
CA ALA A 85 16.47 8.82 -16.66
C ALA A 85 15.78 8.32 -15.38
N ILE A 86 16.55 7.94 -14.36
CA ILE A 86 15.99 7.53 -13.06
C ILE A 86 15.34 8.70 -12.34
N ASP A 87 15.94 9.88 -12.35
CA ASP A 87 15.41 11.08 -11.67
C ASP A 87 14.12 11.61 -12.31
N THR A 88 14.01 11.51 -13.62
CA THR A 88 12.83 11.97 -14.38
C THR A 88 11.82 10.86 -14.68
N GLU A 89 12.10 9.62 -14.29
CA GLU A 89 11.28 8.44 -14.59
C GLU A 89 11.05 8.23 -16.10
N THR A 90 12.06 8.52 -16.92
CA THR A 90 11.99 8.39 -18.38
C THR A 90 12.77 7.15 -18.84
N PRO A 91 12.12 5.99 -19.03
CA PRO A 91 12.83 4.77 -19.42
C PRO A 91 13.28 4.81 -20.88
N PHE A 92 14.50 4.34 -21.15
CA PHE A 92 15.04 4.21 -22.50
C PHE A 92 14.36 3.09 -23.30
N ALA A 93 13.84 2.09 -22.61
CA ALA A 93 13.09 0.98 -23.21
C ALA A 93 12.01 0.47 -22.26
N LYS A 94 11.02 -0.25 -22.81
CA LYS A 94 9.98 -0.90 -22.02
C LYS A 94 10.48 -2.23 -21.50
N PHE A 95 10.45 -2.41 -20.19
CA PHE A 95 10.71 -3.72 -19.59
C PHE A 95 9.64 -4.74 -20.03
N ARG A 96 10.06 -5.87 -20.61
CA ARG A 96 9.19 -6.99 -20.99
C ARG A 96 9.53 -8.30 -20.27
N GLY A 97 10.51 -8.27 -19.37
CA GLY A 97 10.92 -9.44 -18.60
C GLY A 97 9.94 -9.72 -17.45
N THR A 98 9.91 -10.96 -17.00
CA THR A 98 9.33 -11.31 -15.70
C THR A 98 10.45 -11.38 -14.68
N VAL A 99 10.26 -10.80 -13.49
CA VAL A 99 11.17 -11.01 -12.34
C VAL A 99 10.85 -12.40 -11.79
N HIS A 100 11.18 -13.45 -12.54
CA HIS A 100 10.99 -14.81 -12.06
C HIS A 100 11.96 -15.04 -10.90
N PRO A 101 11.46 -15.46 -9.73
CA PRO A 101 12.34 -15.94 -8.68
C PRO A 101 13.09 -17.15 -9.25
N VAL A 102 14.41 -17.14 -9.12
CA VAL A 102 15.23 -18.31 -9.43
C VAL A 102 14.69 -19.50 -8.65
N ARG A 103 14.55 -20.63 -9.36
CA ARG A 103 14.11 -21.88 -8.76
C ARG A 103 15.13 -22.23 -7.68
N LYS A 104 14.72 -22.17 -6.41
CA LYS A 104 15.56 -22.60 -5.29
C LYS A 104 16.09 -24.02 -5.57
N ARG A 105 17.42 -24.20 -5.48
CA ARG A 105 18.07 -25.52 -5.48
C ARG A 105 17.40 -26.38 -4.40
N ALA A 106 16.79 -27.48 -4.81
CA ALA A 106 16.51 -28.57 -3.90
C ALA A 106 17.88 -29.07 -3.41
N VAL A 107 18.23 -28.75 -2.17
CA VAL A 107 19.39 -29.33 -1.50
C VAL A 107 19.17 -30.84 -1.51
N LEU A 108 19.99 -31.54 -2.30
CA LEU A 108 19.99 -33.00 -2.37
C LEU A 108 20.43 -33.53 -1.00
N LYS A 109 19.45 -33.73 -0.11
CA LYS A 109 19.64 -34.57 1.07
C LYS A 109 19.60 -36.00 0.57
N SER A 110 20.78 -36.57 0.38
CA SER A 110 20.96 -38.00 0.14
C SER A 110 20.31 -38.79 1.27
N SER A 111 19.31 -39.58 0.92
CA SER A 111 19.20 -41.02 1.23
C SER A 111 17.75 -41.44 1.36
N GLY A 112 17.35 -42.38 0.52
CA GLY A 112 16.32 -43.36 0.82
C GLY A 112 14.87 -42.93 0.59
N ASP A 113 14.27 -43.59 -0.40
CA ASP A 113 12.90 -44.09 -0.38
C ASP A 113 11.73 -43.24 -0.93
N ILE A 114 11.13 -43.84 -1.98
CA ILE A 114 9.75 -43.68 -2.47
C ILE A 114 9.54 -42.51 -3.46
N ILE A 115 10.14 -42.68 -4.64
CA ILE A 115 9.82 -41.98 -5.88
C ILE A 115 8.39 -42.37 -6.30
N GLY A 116 7.45 -41.44 -6.22
CA GLY A 116 6.10 -41.60 -6.79
C GLY A 116 4.97 -40.90 -6.04
N ARG A 117 5.14 -40.61 -4.73
CA ARG A 117 4.11 -39.95 -3.91
C ARG A 117 4.43 -38.49 -3.54
N SER A 118 5.66 -38.01 -3.75
CA SER A 118 6.13 -36.74 -3.18
C SER A 118 6.02 -35.51 -4.09
N GLU A 119 6.00 -35.62 -5.42
CA GLU A 119 5.87 -34.42 -6.27
C GLU A 119 4.47 -33.80 -6.23
N ALA A 120 3.42 -34.63 -6.20
CA ALA A 120 2.05 -34.15 -6.07
C ALA A 120 1.83 -33.52 -4.68
N ALA A 121 2.40 -34.12 -3.63
CA ALA A 121 2.37 -33.58 -2.27
C ALA A 121 3.18 -32.27 -2.16
N ARG A 122 4.33 -32.17 -2.82
CA ARG A 122 5.15 -30.94 -2.85
C ARG A 122 4.46 -29.82 -3.64
N ARG A 123 3.88 -30.12 -4.80
CA ARG A 123 3.06 -29.16 -5.56
C ARG A 123 1.81 -28.72 -4.81
N ALA A 124 1.16 -29.63 -4.07
CA ALA A 124 0.03 -29.30 -3.20
C ALA A 124 0.45 -28.42 -2.01
N ALA A 125 1.61 -28.66 -1.40
CA ALA A 125 2.16 -27.83 -0.34
C ALA A 125 2.60 -26.44 -0.84
N GLU A 126 3.22 -26.35 -2.02
CA GLU A 126 3.58 -25.09 -2.68
C GLU A 126 2.32 -24.28 -3.05
N ALA A 127 1.26 -24.93 -3.55
CA ALA A 127 -0.03 -24.30 -3.80
C ALA A 127 -0.71 -23.80 -2.52
N ALA A 128 -0.72 -24.62 -1.46
CA ALA A 128 -1.27 -24.23 -0.15
C ALA A 128 -0.51 -23.04 0.48
N ALA A 129 0.82 -23.01 0.37
CA ALA A 129 1.63 -21.90 0.85
C ALA A 129 1.40 -20.61 0.02
N SER A 130 1.18 -20.74 -1.29
CA SER A 130 0.79 -19.61 -2.15
C SER A 130 -0.59 -19.08 -1.78
N ASP A 131 -1.55 -19.96 -1.52
CA ASP A 131 -2.90 -19.59 -1.10
C ASP A 131 -2.90 -18.93 0.29
N GLU A 132 -2.09 -19.42 1.23
CA GLU A 132 -1.91 -18.82 2.54
C GLU A 132 -1.27 -17.42 2.44
N ALA A 133 -0.23 -17.26 1.61
CA ALA A 133 0.39 -15.96 1.36
C ALA A 133 -0.60 -14.97 0.72
N GLU A 134 -1.43 -15.43 -0.22
CA GLU A 134 -2.49 -14.63 -0.82
C GLU A 134 -3.57 -14.23 0.20
N GLN A 135 -3.98 -15.15 1.06
CA GLN A 135 -4.91 -14.86 2.16
C GLN A 135 -4.34 -13.85 3.15
N ASN A 136 -3.06 -13.98 3.52
CA ASN A 136 -2.40 -13.03 4.41
C ASN A 136 -2.28 -11.65 3.77
N ARG A 137 -1.98 -11.56 2.47
CA ARG A 137 -1.99 -10.29 1.71
C ARG A 137 -3.38 -9.64 1.73
N ARG A 138 -4.44 -10.43 1.53
CA ARG A 138 -5.83 -9.94 1.60
C ARG A 138 -6.19 -9.44 2.99
N ARG A 139 -5.80 -10.16 4.04
CA ARG A 139 -6.02 -9.74 5.44
C ARG A 139 -5.24 -8.46 5.77
N ALA A 140 -3.98 -8.36 5.36
CA ALA A 140 -3.18 -7.16 5.55
C ALA A 140 -3.75 -5.95 4.80
N HIS A 141 -4.20 -6.14 3.56
CA HIS A 141 -4.88 -5.11 2.79
C HIS A 141 -6.18 -4.66 3.47
N PHE A 142 -6.99 -5.62 3.94
CA PHE A 142 -8.22 -5.33 4.67
C PHE A 142 -7.96 -4.49 5.93
N ARG A 143 -6.98 -4.88 6.77
CA ARG A 143 -6.59 -4.09 7.95
C ARG A 143 -6.21 -2.66 7.58
N LYS A 144 -5.37 -2.49 6.55
CA LYS A 144 -4.98 -1.17 6.05
C LYS A 144 -6.19 -0.32 5.63
N VAL A 145 -7.09 -0.87 4.83
CA VAL A 145 -8.28 -0.14 4.35
C VAL A 145 -9.22 0.20 5.51
N ARG A 146 -9.40 -0.72 6.45
CA ARG A 146 -10.21 -0.50 7.66
C ARG A 146 -9.63 0.63 8.53
N ASP A 147 -8.32 0.65 8.74
CA ASP A 147 -7.66 1.66 9.56
C ASP A 147 -7.77 3.05 8.92
N LEU A 148 -7.66 3.14 7.59
CA LEU A 148 -7.94 4.38 6.86
C LEU A 148 -9.41 4.81 7.00
N ALA A 149 -10.36 3.89 6.91
CA ALA A 149 -11.77 4.20 7.13
C ALA A 149 -12.03 4.72 8.56
N ILE A 150 -11.39 4.14 9.59
CA ILE A 150 -11.48 4.62 10.97
C ILE A 150 -10.96 6.06 11.08
N GLN A 151 -9.86 6.39 10.40
CA GLN A 151 -9.32 7.76 10.40
C GLN A 151 -10.32 8.76 9.81
N GLU A 152 -10.97 8.40 8.69
CA GLU A 152 -11.99 9.26 8.07
C GLU A 152 -13.24 9.40 8.95
N VAL A 153 -13.69 8.34 9.61
CA VAL A 153 -14.82 8.40 10.56
C VAL A 153 -14.47 9.32 11.75
N ARG A 154 -13.25 9.23 12.30
CA ARG A 154 -12.78 10.15 13.36
C ARG A 154 -12.70 11.59 12.90
N ARG A 155 -12.28 11.82 11.65
CA ARG A 155 -12.27 13.17 11.07
C ARG A 155 -13.69 13.73 10.98
N LEU A 156 -14.64 12.94 10.51
CA LEU A 156 -16.05 13.35 10.44
C LEU A 156 -16.63 13.61 11.84
N GLU A 157 -16.37 12.72 12.79
CA GLU A 157 -16.77 12.88 14.19
C GLU A 157 -16.25 14.20 14.78
N TRP A 158 -14.98 14.53 14.54
CA TRP A 158 -14.39 15.77 15.00
C TRP A 158 -15.11 17.00 14.43
N HIS A 159 -15.42 17.02 13.13
CA HIS A 159 -16.14 18.13 12.50
C HIS A 159 -17.59 18.26 13.00
N LEU A 160 -18.24 17.14 13.30
CA LEU A 160 -19.57 17.17 13.92
C LEU A 160 -19.50 17.69 15.36
N GLY A 161 -18.44 17.37 16.12
CA GLY A 161 -18.21 17.91 17.46
C GLY A 161 -17.76 19.37 17.50
N HIS A 162 -17.10 19.83 16.44
CA HIS A 162 -16.55 21.19 16.31
C HIS A 162 -16.98 21.81 14.98
N PRO A 163 -18.28 22.08 14.79
CA PRO A 163 -18.77 22.68 13.55
C PRO A 163 -18.17 24.09 13.37
N PRO A 164 -17.93 24.53 12.12
CA PRO A 164 -17.36 25.86 11.84
C PRO A 164 -18.25 27.01 12.31
N ALA A 165 -19.54 26.76 12.51
CA ALA A 165 -20.46 27.65 13.19
C ALA A 165 -21.12 26.87 14.34
N GLU A 166 -21.09 27.44 15.55
CA GLU A 166 -21.79 26.87 16.69
C GLU A 166 -23.30 26.90 16.46
N LEU A 167 -23.93 25.73 16.44
CA LEU A 167 -25.37 25.61 16.16
C LEU A 167 -26.21 26.40 17.16
N ALA A 168 -25.81 26.46 18.43
CA ALA A 168 -26.49 27.26 19.45
C ALA A 168 -26.44 28.76 19.14
N VAL A 169 -25.28 29.28 18.69
CA VAL A 169 -25.11 30.68 18.31
C VAL A 169 -25.90 30.98 17.03
N LEU A 170 -25.89 30.07 16.06
CA LEU A 170 -26.68 30.20 14.84
C LEU A 170 -28.18 30.24 15.16
N ARG A 171 -28.66 29.35 16.02
CA ARG A 171 -30.04 29.28 16.49
C ARG A 171 -30.47 30.59 17.14
N ALA A 172 -29.69 31.09 18.12
CA ALA A 172 -29.98 32.35 18.78
C ALA A 172 -30.09 33.53 17.80
N LYS A 173 -29.15 33.64 16.83
CA LYS A 173 -29.19 34.69 15.81
C LYS A 173 -30.40 34.57 14.88
N ILE A 174 -30.81 33.35 14.54
CA ILE A 174 -32.01 33.13 13.72
C ILE A 174 -33.27 33.47 14.52
N GLU A 175 -33.31 33.14 15.81
CA GLU A 175 -34.41 33.51 16.72
C GLU A 175 -34.55 35.03 16.82
N ASP A 176 -33.45 35.78 17.00
CA ASP A 176 -33.47 37.25 16.99
C ASP A 176 -34.06 37.82 15.68
N VAL A 177 -33.71 37.22 14.54
CA VAL A 177 -34.26 37.60 13.23
C VAL A 177 -35.73 37.21 13.09
N MET A 178 -36.12 36.04 13.61
CA MET A 178 -37.51 35.59 13.59
C MET A 178 -38.42 36.51 14.42
N ASP A 179 -37.95 36.98 15.58
CA ASP A 179 -38.72 37.91 16.41
C ASP A 179 -38.98 39.23 15.67
N ALA A 180 -37.96 39.77 15.01
CA ALA A 180 -38.10 40.97 14.17
C ALA A 180 -38.94 40.71 12.90
N ALA A 181 -38.83 39.54 12.29
CA ALA A 181 -39.52 39.18 11.05
C ALA A 181 -40.98 38.78 11.28
N SER A 182 -41.36 38.35 12.49
CA SER A 182 -42.73 37.92 12.81
C SER A 182 -43.76 39.04 12.64
N GLU A 183 -43.34 40.30 12.77
CA GLU A 183 -44.19 41.47 12.51
C GLU A 183 -44.33 41.80 11.01
N LEU A 184 -43.37 41.38 10.19
CA LEU A 184 -43.27 41.70 8.76
C LEU A 184 -43.82 40.58 7.86
N ASP A 185 -43.38 39.34 8.09
CA ASP A 185 -43.81 38.14 7.37
C ASP A 185 -43.75 36.89 8.28
N PRO A 186 -44.88 36.50 8.88
CA PRO A 186 -44.96 35.32 9.74
C PRO A 186 -44.62 34.00 9.04
N ARG A 187 -44.78 33.91 7.71
CA ARG A 187 -44.49 32.68 6.97
C ARG A 187 -42.99 32.46 6.86
N VAL A 188 -42.24 33.53 6.59
CA VAL A 188 -40.78 33.47 6.53
C VAL A 188 -40.20 33.12 7.90
N ALA A 189 -40.75 33.68 8.98
CA ALA A 189 -40.34 33.33 10.34
C ALA A 189 -40.58 31.83 10.66
N ALA A 190 -41.72 31.28 10.27
CA ALA A 190 -42.03 29.86 10.43
C ALA A 190 -41.10 28.95 9.60
N ASP A 191 -40.78 29.35 8.36
CA ASP A 191 -39.85 28.61 7.52
C ASP A 191 -38.42 28.63 8.10
N LEU A 192 -37.95 29.77 8.61
CA LEU A 192 -36.65 29.86 9.30
C LEU A 192 -36.58 28.92 10.51
N ALA A 193 -37.65 28.88 11.33
CA ALA A 193 -37.76 27.97 12.46
C ALA A 193 -37.64 26.50 12.02
N GLY A 194 -38.37 26.12 10.96
CA GLY A 194 -38.32 24.76 10.43
C GLY A 194 -36.93 24.38 9.87
N ARG A 195 -36.22 25.33 9.25
CA ARG A 195 -34.87 25.07 8.72
C ARG A 195 -33.85 24.87 9.81
N ILE A 196 -33.85 25.68 10.87
CA ILE A 196 -32.90 25.52 11.97
C ILE A 196 -33.15 24.20 12.73
N GLU A 197 -34.41 23.86 13.00
CA GLU A 197 -34.78 22.60 13.62
C GLU A 197 -34.33 21.39 12.78
N GLN A 198 -34.49 21.46 11.45
CA GLN A 198 -34.06 20.38 10.57
C GLN A 198 -32.53 20.22 10.55
N ILE A 199 -31.78 21.32 10.60
CA ILE A 199 -30.31 21.29 10.69
C ILE A 199 -29.86 20.59 11.98
N GLU A 200 -30.47 20.92 13.12
CA GLU A 200 -30.18 20.28 14.41
C GLU A 200 -30.50 18.78 14.39
N LYS A 201 -31.68 18.40 13.88
CA LYS A 201 -32.07 16.99 13.72
C LYS A 201 -31.09 16.22 12.83
N HIS A 202 -30.65 16.83 11.72
CA HIS A 202 -29.68 16.20 10.82
C HIS A 202 -28.31 16.07 11.47
N HIS A 203 -27.88 17.06 12.25
CA HIS A 203 -26.63 16.99 13.00
C HIS A 203 -26.64 15.81 14.00
N ASP A 204 -27.72 15.68 14.77
CA ASP A 204 -27.92 14.57 15.70
C ASP A 204 -27.98 13.21 14.99
N LEU A 205 -28.69 13.14 13.86
CA LEU A 205 -28.79 11.93 13.06
C LEU A 205 -27.42 11.49 12.51
N LEU A 206 -26.64 12.43 11.98
CA LEU A 206 -25.29 12.17 11.49
C LEU A 206 -24.38 11.66 12.62
N ARG A 207 -24.48 12.23 13.82
CA ARG A 207 -23.73 11.78 14.99
C ARG A 207 -24.05 10.31 15.33
N ARG A 208 -25.33 9.92 15.36
CA ARG A 208 -25.75 8.53 15.56
C ARG A 208 -25.24 7.60 14.46
N HIS A 209 -25.19 8.06 13.21
CA HIS A 209 -24.62 7.27 12.12
C HIS A 209 -23.11 7.08 12.27
N VAL A 210 -22.39 8.10 12.71
CA VAL A 210 -20.95 8.00 13.02
C VAL A 210 -20.69 7.00 14.15
N GLU A 211 -21.48 7.04 15.22
CA GLU A 211 -21.42 6.04 16.30
C GLU A 211 -21.66 4.62 15.76
N LYS A 212 -22.64 4.46 14.86
CA LYS A 212 -22.91 3.17 14.23
C LYS A 212 -21.77 2.71 13.33
N LEU A 213 -21.13 3.61 12.59
CA LEU A 213 -19.96 3.31 11.76
C LEU A 213 -18.79 2.80 12.62
N HIS A 214 -18.49 3.48 13.73
CA HIS A 214 -17.50 3.01 14.69
C HIS A 214 -17.81 1.59 15.20
N ALA A 215 -19.06 1.34 15.59
CA ALA A 215 -19.47 0.01 16.05
C ALA A 215 -19.33 -1.08 14.98
N LEU A 216 -19.66 -0.77 13.72
CA LEU A 216 -19.50 -1.70 12.60
C LEU A 216 -18.03 -1.98 12.30
N LEU A 217 -17.18 -0.96 12.30
CA LEU A 217 -15.73 -1.10 12.08
C LEU A 217 -15.07 -1.89 13.21
N ALA A 218 -15.47 -1.66 14.47
CA ALA A 218 -15.01 -2.44 15.62
C ALA A 218 -15.44 -3.91 15.53
N ARG A 219 -16.68 -4.19 15.10
CA ARG A 219 -17.16 -5.56 14.88
C ARG A 219 -16.37 -6.28 13.78
N LEU A 220 -16.00 -5.56 12.72
CA LEU A 220 -15.15 -6.09 11.65
C LEU A 220 -13.73 -6.41 12.14
N ASP A 221 -13.17 -5.62 13.06
CA ASP A 221 -11.89 -5.91 13.71
C ASP A 221 -11.96 -7.13 14.63
N ALA A 222 -13.02 -7.24 15.44
CA ALA A 222 -13.26 -8.43 16.25
C ALA A 222 -13.43 -9.70 15.41
N ALA A 223 -14.17 -9.62 14.29
CA ALA A 223 -14.34 -10.76 13.39
C ALA A 223 -13.04 -11.19 12.70
N GLU A 224 -12.12 -10.26 12.45
CA GLU A 224 -10.81 -10.54 11.86
C GLU A 224 -9.84 -11.20 12.84
N ARG A 225 -9.91 -10.84 14.14
CA ARG A 225 -9.08 -11.42 15.20
C ARG A 225 -9.53 -12.82 15.64
N GLY A 226 -10.77 -13.21 15.36
CA GLY A 226 -11.33 -14.50 15.76
C GLY A 226 -11.57 -14.62 17.28
N PRO A 227 -12.17 -15.73 17.76
CA PRO A 227 -12.53 -15.93 19.16
C PRO A 227 -11.36 -16.22 20.12
N GLU A 228 -10.09 -16.14 19.71
CA GLU A 228 -8.93 -16.48 20.55
C GLU A 228 -8.35 -15.29 21.32
N GLY A 229 -9.19 -14.68 22.16
CA GLY A 229 -8.78 -13.59 23.04
C GLY A 229 -9.59 -13.51 24.33
N GLY A 230 -10.14 -14.63 24.79
CA GLY A 230 -10.73 -14.74 26.13
C GLY A 230 -9.62 -14.95 27.16
N PRO A 231 -9.54 -14.14 28.24
CA PRO A 231 -8.59 -14.38 29.32
C PRO A 231 -8.98 -15.65 30.10
N GLU A 232 -7.99 -16.50 30.37
CA GLU A 232 -8.03 -17.41 31.52
C GLU A 232 -7.99 -16.63 32.85
#